data_AF-A0A819FWT3-F1
#
_entry.id   AF-A0A819FWT3-F1
#
_cell.length_a   1.000
_cell.length_b   1.000
_cell.length_c   1.000
_cell.angle_alpha   90.00
_cell.angle_beta   90.00
_cell.angle_gamma   90.00
#
_symmetry.space_group_name_H-M   'P 1'
#
loop_
_entity.id
_entity.type
_entity.pdbx_description
1 polymer ?
#
loop_
_entity_poly.entity_id
_entity_poly.type
_entity_poly.pdbx_seq_one_letter_code
_entity_poly.pdbx_strand_id
1 'polypeptide(L)'
;EVDGEIMREKRENLKKQQEDEYEQSLQADLAKERARQEEQDANERLKQQRLQQQEESKARLPEEPSDTEKNITRLKIRLPNDEGVLMRRFRINDTLQRGLSERIVKLFETLRRCVGNQCAQRVDAMEHNSFPLILIVIRSHGSLELVNVIEGKNTPSEVLLNLIQSHESFEQQRLCEVDGEIMREKRENLKKQQEDEYEQSLQADLAKERARQEEQNANEQESKARLPEEPSDTEKHITRLKIRLPNDEGILMRRFRINDTLQVCFLIYICRIEVTPVDEVITSSSHIVEVNFDSSINT
;
A
#
# COMPACT_ATOMS: atom_id res chain seq x y z
N GLU A 1 45.73 12.74 62.21
CA GLU A 1 45.46 13.77 61.17
C GLU A 1 44.31 13.36 60.26
N VAL A 2 44.31 12.12 59.75
CA VAL A 2 43.26 11.55 58.87
C VAL A 2 41.83 11.67 59.42
N ASP A 3 41.58 11.42 60.71
CA ASP A 3 40.23 11.51 61.30
C ASP A 3 39.68 12.96 61.36
N GLY A 4 40.56 13.96 61.38
CA GLY A 4 40.18 15.37 61.41
C GLY A 4 39.70 15.88 60.06
N GLU A 5 40.28 15.36 58.97
CA GLU A 5 39.88 15.68 57.59
C GLU A 5 38.53 15.04 57.25
N ILE A 6 38.33 13.78 57.62
CA ILE A 6 37.04 13.07 57.42
C ILE A 6 35.89 13.81 58.15
N MET A 7 36.15 14.34 59.36
CA MET A 7 35.14 15.10 60.11
C MET A 7 34.87 16.49 59.54
N ARG A 8 35.85 17.11 58.86
CA ARG A 8 35.65 18.37 58.14
C ARG A 8 34.83 18.15 56.87
N GLU A 9 35.18 17.15 56.07
CA GLU A 9 34.42 16.79 54.86
C GLU A 9 32.97 16.42 55.20
N LYS A 10 32.73 15.66 56.27
CA LYS A 10 31.35 15.36 56.72
C LYS A 10 30.56 16.61 57.11
N ARG A 11 31.20 17.61 57.73
CA ARG A 11 30.55 18.88 58.10
C ARG A 11 30.28 19.75 56.87
N GLU A 12 31.18 19.78 55.92
CA GLU A 12 31.01 20.51 54.66
C GLU A 12 29.91 19.88 53.80
N ASN A 13 29.87 18.55 53.70
CA ASN A 13 28.80 17.83 53.01
C ASN A 13 27.43 18.05 53.68
N LEU A 14 27.37 18.02 55.02
CA LEU A 14 26.13 18.28 55.74
C LEU A 14 25.65 19.73 55.55
N LYS A 15 26.56 20.70 55.57
CA LYS A 15 26.23 22.11 55.33
C LYS A 15 25.72 22.32 53.91
N LYS A 16 26.37 21.69 52.93
CA LYS A 16 25.95 21.73 51.53
C LYS A 16 24.59 21.08 51.32
N GLN A 17 24.32 19.94 51.96
CA GLN A 17 23.00 19.31 51.95
C GLN A 17 21.92 20.23 52.53
N GLN A 18 22.21 20.92 53.63
CA GLN A 18 21.28 21.87 54.24
C GLN A 18 21.05 23.11 53.37
N GLU A 19 22.08 23.60 52.68
CA GLU A 19 21.98 24.70 51.72
C GLU A 19 21.14 24.28 50.50
N ASP A 20 21.39 23.10 49.92
CA ASP A 20 20.63 22.56 48.80
C ASP A 20 19.15 22.32 49.16
N GLU A 21 18.88 21.78 50.36
CA GLU A 21 17.51 21.58 50.87
C GLU A 21 16.77 22.90 51.09
N TYR A 22 17.47 23.92 51.63
CA TYR A 22 16.91 25.26 51.83
C TYR A 22 16.58 25.92 50.49
N GLU A 23 17.49 25.84 49.52
CA GLU A 23 17.28 26.37 48.17
C GLU A 23 16.12 25.68 47.46
N GLN A 24 15.99 24.36 47.59
CA GLN A 24 14.87 23.60 47.05
C GLN A 24 13.54 23.99 47.70
N SER A 25 13.50 24.19 49.02
CA SER A 25 12.29 24.65 49.72
C SER A 25 11.88 26.06 49.26
N LEU A 26 12.85 26.97 49.12
CA LEU A 26 12.60 28.33 48.66
C LEU A 26 12.06 28.34 47.22
N GLN A 27 12.63 27.52 46.34
CA GLN A 27 12.13 27.36 44.97
C GLN A 27 10.73 26.77 44.93
N ALA A 28 10.44 25.78 45.79
CA ALA A 28 9.11 25.17 45.88
C ALA A 28 8.04 26.17 46.35
N ASP A 29 8.36 27.04 47.30
CA ASP A 29 7.42 28.06 47.78
C ASP A 29 7.18 29.15 46.74
N LEU A 30 8.22 29.61 46.04
CA LEU A 30 8.09 30.53 44.91
C LEU A 30 7.28 29.92 43.75
N ALA A 31 7.48 28.62 43.47
CA ALA A 31 6.72 27.91 42.45
C ALA A 31 5.24 27.78 42.83
N LYS A 32 4.92 27.51 44.11
CA LYS A 32 3.54 27.48 44.62
C LYS A 32 2.85 28.83 44.55
N GLU A 33 3.58 29.93 44.78
CA GLU A 33 3.01 31.28 44.66
C GLU A 33 2.74 31.63 43.19
N ARG A 34 3.65 31.31 42.28
CA ARG A 34 3.44 31.48 40.83
C ARG A 34 2.26 30.66 40.33
N ALA A 35 2.17 29.38 40.72
CA ALA A 35 1.05 28.52 40.34
C ALA A 35 -0.30 29.07 40.83
N ARG A 36 -0.35 29.64 42.04
CA ARG A 36 -1.56 30.30 42.57
C ARG A 36 -1.93 31.56 41.79
N GLN A 37 -0.95 32.37 41.38
CA GLN A 37 -1.21 33.55 40.54
C GLN A 37 -1.69 33.16 39.14
N GLU A 38 -1.04 32.19 38.51
CA GLU A 38 -1.45 31.68 37.19
C GLU A 38 -2.86 31.08 37.20
N GLU A 39 -3.23 30.36 38.27
CA GLU A 39 -4.58 29.82 38.45
C GLU A 39 -5.62 30.95 38.65
N GLN A 40 -5.28 31.98 39.42
CA GLN A 40 -6.13 33.15 39.59
C GLN A 40 -6.34 33.88 38.27
N ASP A 41 -5.26 34.16 37.53
CA ASP A 41 -5.32 34.79 36.21
C ASP A 41 -6.13 33.95 35.21
N ALA A 42 -5.96 32.63 35.22
CA ALA A 42 -6.73 31.73 34.37
C ALA A 42 -8.24 31.76 34.71
N ASN A 43 -8.57 31.75 36.00
CA ASN A 43 -9.96 31.85 36.46
C ASN A 43 -10.58 33.21 36.14
N GLU A 44 -9.82 34.30 36.27
CA GLU A 44 -10.28 35.63 35.89
C GLU A 44 -10.52 35.75 34.38
N ARG A 45 -9.60 35.21 33.55
CA ARG A 45 -9.79 35.14 32.10
C ARG A 45 -11.03 34.34 31.72
N LEU A 46 -11.25 33.19 32.36
CA LEU A 46 -12.43 32.37 32.11
C LEU A 46 -13.72 33.12 32.51
N LYS A 47 -13.70 33.84 33.64
CA LYS A 47 -14.83 34.66 34.08
C LYS A 47 -15.11 35.81 33.11
N GLN A 48 -14.08 36.51 32.63
CA GLN A 48 -14.21 37.56 31.62
C GLN A 48 -14.73 36.99 30.30
N GLN A 49 -14.24 35.84 29.85
CA GLN A 49 -14.72 35.18 28.65
C GLN A 49 -16.19 34.78 28.76
N ARG A 50 -16.63 34.25 29.92
CA ARG A 50 -18.05 33.95 30.17
C ARG A 50 -18.90 35.22 30.17
N LEU A 51 -18.41 36.31 30.75
CA LEU A 51 -19.11 37.59 30.74
C LEU A 51 -19.24 38.15 29.31
N GLN A 52 -18.15 38.14 28.53
CA GLN A 52 -18.15 38.54 27.13
C GLN A 52 -19.11 37.68 26.31
N GLN A 53 -19.06 36.36 26.43
CA GLN A 53 -20.01 35.47 25.75
C GLN A 53 -21.45 35.77 26.15
N GLN A 54 -21.69 36.13 27.42
CA GLN A 54 -23.02 36.52 27.89
C GLN A 54 -23.45 37.87 27.32
N GLU A 55 -22.55 38.84 27.22
CA GLU A 55 -22.81 40.16 26.63
C GLU A 55 -23.01 40.07 25.11
N GLU A 56 -22.17 39.32 24.40
CA GLU A 56 -22.32 39.05 22.98
C GLU A 56 -23.63 38.31 22.67
N SER A 57 -23.99 37.32 23.50
CA SER A 57 -25.28 36.63 23.34
C SER A 57 -26.47 37.55 23.62
N LYS A 58 -26.37 38.44 24.62
CA LYS A 58 -27.37 39.50 24.87
C LYS A 58 -27.45 40.52 23.74
N ALA A 59 -26.32 40.96 23.17
CA ALA A 59 -26.27 41.93 22.08
C ALA A 59 -26.77 41.37 20.75
N ARG A 60 -26.63 40.05 20.54
CA ARG A 60 -27.19 39.35 19.37
C ARG A 60 -28.69 39.10 19.47
N LEU A 61 -29.30 39.24 20.64
CA LEU A 61 -30.74 39.15 20.80
C LEU A 61 -31.37 40.46 20.29
N PRO A 62 -32.39 40.40 19.43
CA PRO A 62 -33.13 41.60 19.01
C PRO A 62 -33.67 42.39 20.21
N GLU A 63 -33.68 43.72 20.11
CA GLU A 63 -34.26 44.57 21.15
C GLU A 63 -35.72 44.20 21.43
N GLU A 64 -36.06 44.06 22.71
CA GLU A 64 -37.40 43.65 23.11
C GLU A 64 -38.41 44.76 22.78
N PRO A 65 -39.52 44.44 22.08
CA PRO A 65 -40.54 45.43 21.75
C PRO A 65 -41.19 46.00 23.02
N SER A 66 -41.46 47.31 22.96
CA SER A 66 -42.14 48.07 24.01
C SER A 66 -43.60 47.64 24.16
N ASP A 67 -44.16 47.69 25.38
CA ASP A 67 -45.51 47.19 25.69
C ASP A 67 -46.66 47.94 24.97
N THR A 68 -46.35 49.09 24.35
CA THR A 68 -47.30 49.91 23.59
C THR A 68 -47.33 49.63 22.08
N GLU A 69 -46.43 48.78 21.54
CA GLU A 69 -46.46 48.46 20.10
C GLU A 69 -47.60 47.48 19.77
N LYS A 70 -48.24 47.66 18.60
CA LYS A 70 -49.29 46.75 18.12
C LYS A 70 -48.66 45.44 17.62
N ASN A 71 -49.36 44.32 17.80
CA ASN A 71 -48.95 42.98 17.37
C ASN A 71 -47.75 42.38 18.14
N ILE A 72 -47.84 42.29 19.47
CA ILE A 72 -46.82 41.67 20.33
C ILE A 72 -47.35 40.38 20.96
N THR A 73 -46.53 39.34 20.99
CA THR A 73 -46.78 38.09 21.72
C THR A 73 -45.84 37.98 22.93
N ARG A 74 -46.36 37.54 24.07
CA ARG A 74 -45.58 37.31 25.30
C ARG A 74 -45.26 35.81 25.42
N LEU A 75 -43.97 35.45 25.35
CA LEU A 75 -43.50 34.08 25.53
C LEU A 75 -43.09 33.87 26.99
N LYS A 76 -43.67 32.85 27.63
CA LYS A 76 -43.41 32.48 29.02
C LYS A 76 -42.68 31.14 29.07
N ILE A 77 -41.39 31.13 29.37
CA ILE A 77 -40.58 29.91 29.50
C ILE A 77 -40.33 29.63 30.98
N ARG A 78 -40.80 28.49 31.47
CA ARG A 78 -40.50 28.02 32.83
C ARG A 78 -39.17 27.28 32.80
N LEU A 79 -38.19 27.73 33.59
CA LEU A 79 -36.90 27.05 33.69
C LEU A 79 -37.01 25.82 34.61
N PRO A 80 -36.22 24.76 34.35
CA PRO A 80 -36.31 23.49 35.07
C PRO A 80 -35.79 23.53 36.53
N ASN A 81 -35.12 24.60 36.97
CA ASN A 81 -34.40 24.64 38.26
C ASN A 81 -35.07 25.53 39.32
N ASP A 82 -36.39 25.76 39.27
CA ASP A 82 -37.12 26.69 40.16
C ASP A 82 -36.59 28.14 40.19
N GLU A 83 -35.65 28.51 39.31
CA GLU A 83 -35.14 29.88 39.09
C GLU A 83 -36.18 30.84 38.47
N GLY A 84 -37.46 30.46 38.51
CA GLY A 84 -38.59 31.27 38.09
C GLY A 84 -38.97 31.08 36.63
N VAL A 85 -39.59 32.12 36.09
CA VAL A 85 -40.20 32.11 34.76
C VAL A 85 -39.65 33.26 33.93
N LEU A 86 -39.00 32.93 32.82
CA LEU A 86 -38.51 33.89 31.85
C LEU A 86 -39.67 34.34 30.95
N MET A 87 -39.99 35.63 31.03
CA MET A 87 -40.99 36.28 30.20
C MET A 87 -40.28 37.17 29.19
N ARG A 88 -40.49 36.95 27.89
CA ARG A 88 -39.99 37.85 26.84
C ARG A 88 -41.09 38.21 25.84
N ARG A 89 -41.05 39.44 25.34
CA ARG A 89 -41.97 39.96 24.31
C ARG A 89 -41.35 39.78 22.93
N PHE A 90 -42.15 39.39 21.95
CA PHE A 90 -41.75 39.25 20.56
C PHE A 90 -42.76 39.94 19.66
N ARG A 91 -42.31 40.59 18.58
CA ARG A 91 -43.22 41.11 17.54
C ARG A 91 -43.85 39.91 16.83
N ILE A 92 -45.15 39.96 16.53
CA ILE A 92 -45.86 38.88 15.79
C ILE A 92 -45.25 38.63 14.40
N ASN A 93 -44.63 39.64 13.79
CA ASN A 93 -43.91 39.52 12.53
C ASN A 93 -42.43 39.14 12.70
N ASP A 94 -41.89 39.20 13.92
CA ASP A 94 -40.61 38.58 14.23
C ASP A 94 -40.87 37.09 14.43
N THR A 95 -40.88 36.38 13.31
CA THR A 95 -40.88 34.93 13.36
C THR A 95 -39.65 34.47 14.14
N LEU A 96 -39.85 33.61 15.14
CA LEU A 96 -38.78 32.81 15.78
C LEU A 96 -37.88 32.12 14.73
N GLN A 97 -38.40 31.99 13.51
CA GLN A 97 -37.70 31.55 12.32
C GLN A 97 -36.48 32.39 11.95
N ARG A 98 -36.39 33.71 12.18
CA ARG A 98 -35.27 34.53 11.64
C ARG A 98 -33.90 34.18 12.27
N GLY A 99 -33.88 33.88 13.57
CA GLY A 99 -32.66 33.47 14.28
C GLY A 99 -32.34 31.97 14.12
N LEU A 100 -33.37 31.13 13.98
CA LEU A 100 -33.21 29.72 13.66
C LEU A 100 -32.77 29.53 12.20
N SER A 101 -33.29 30.33 11.26
CA SER A 101 -32.98 30.24 9.83
C SER A 101 -31.52 30.56 9.56
N GLU A 102 -30.93 31.57 10.20
CA GLU A 102 -29.51 31.88 9.97
C GLU A 102 -28.58 30.74 10.43
N ARG A 103 -28.90 30.12 11.58
CA ARG A 103 -28.15 28.96 12.10
C ARG A 103 -28.38 27.70 11.27
N ILE A 104 -29.60 27.48 10.82
CA ILE A 104 -29.99 26.36 9.95
C ILE A 104 -29.33 26.51 8.57
N VAL A 105 -29.29 27.71 7.99
CA VAL A 105 -28.62 27.99 6.72
C VAL A 105 -27.11 27.70 6.82
N LYS A 106 -26.45 28.15 7.89
CA LYS A 106 -25.02 27.84 8.13
C LYS A 106 -24.77 26.35 8.33
N LEU A 107 -25.68 25.64 9.03
CA LEU A 107 -25.63 24.19 9.18
C LEU A 107 -25.73 23.49 7.81
N PHE A 108 -26.68 23.89 6.97
CA PHE A 108 -26.85 23.34 5.63
C PHE A 108 -25.67 23.61 4.71
N GLU A 109 -25.08 24.81 4.76
CA GLU A 109 -23.88 25.12 3.99
C GLU A 109 -22.69 24.25 4.43
N THR A 110 -22.53 24.04 5.73
CA THR A 110 -21.50 23.16 6.28
C THR A 110 -21.74 21.70 5.90
N LEU A 111 -22.98 21.21 5.97
CA LEU A 111 -23.36 19.86 5.53
C LEU A 111 -23.12 19.66 4.03
N ARG A 112 -23.46 20.64 3.18
CA ARG A 112 -23.18 20.60 1.74
C ARG A 112 -21.68 20.46 1.45
N ARG A 113 -20.85 21.17 2.22
CA ARG A 113 -19.38 21.10 2.07
C ARG A 113 -18.80 19.79 2.57
N CYS A 114 -19.26 19.28 3.71
CA CYS A 114 -18.65 18.13 4.35
C CYS A 114 -19.17 16.79 3.82
N VAL A 115 -20.49 16.67 3.59
CA VAL A 115 -21.17 15.40 3.34
C VAL A 115 -21.85 15.37 1.95
N GLY A 116 -21.83 16.50 1.23
CA GLY A 116 -22.34 16.62 -0.13
C GLY A 116 -23.78 17.12 -0.23
N ASN A 117 -24.15 17.54 -1.45
CA ASN A 117 -25.43 18.20 -1.72
C ASN A 117 -26.66 17.30 -1.54
N GLN A 118 -26.56 16.00 -1.83
CA GLN A 118 -27.69 15.07 -1.71
C GLN A 118 -28.14 14.91 -0.25
N CYS A 119 -27.17 14.82 0.67
CA CYS A 119 -27.41 14.74 2.11
C CYS A 119 -28.06 16.02 2.64
N ALA A 120 -27.57 17.18 2.19
CA ALA A 120 -28.14 18.46 2.59
C ALA A 120 -29.58 18.64 2.09
N GLN A 121 -29.89 18.24 0.85
CA GLN A 121 -31.27 18.26 0.33
C GLN A 121 -32.21 17.37 1.13
N ARG A 122 -31.73 16.20 1.59
CA ARG A 122 -32.53 15.30 2.43
C ARG A 122 -32.91 15.93 3.77
N VAL A 123 -31.97 16.63 4.40
CA VAL A 123 -32.21 17.33 5.67
C VAL A 123 -33.03 18.61 5.47
N ASP A 124 -32.91 19.27 4.31
CA ASP A 124 -33.66 20.49 3.95
C ASP A 124 -35.15 20.20 3.65
N ALA A 125 -35.45 19.00 3.15
CA ALA A 125 -36.82 18.54 2.93
C ALA A 125 -37.58 18.15 4.21
N MET A 126 -36.93 18.16 5.38
CA MET A 126 -37.55 17.74 6.63
C MET A 126 -38.38 18.86 7.28
N GLU A 127 -39.45 18.46 7.96
CA GLU A 127 -40.35 19.41 8.61
C GLU A 127 -39.67 20.16 9.77
N HIS A 128 -39.99 21.44 9.92
CA HIS A 128 -39.45 22.28 11.00
C HIS A 128 -39.79 21.77 12.42
N ASN A 129 -40.83 20.97 12.56
CA ASN A 129 -41.23 20.37 13.83
C ASN A 129 -40.41 19.11 14.20
N SER A 130 -39.62 18.57 13.26
CA SER A 130 -38.78 17.38 13.49
C SER A 130 -37.49 17.71 14.24
N PHE A 131 -37.17 18.98 14.44
CA PHE A 131 -36.00 19.41 15.19
C PHE A 131 -36.20 19.21 16.72
N PRO A 132 -35.14 18.90 17.48
CA PRO A 132 -33.73 18.80 17.08
C PRO A 132 -33.38 17.55 16.27
N LEU A 133 -32.34 17.62 15.42
CA LEU A 133 -31.88 16.50 14.60
C LEU A 133 -30.54 15.97 15.08
N ILE A 134 -30.39 14.65 15.11
CA ILE A 134 -29.12 13.96 15.35
C ILE A 134 -28.69 13.33 14.03
N LEU A 135 -27.53 13.76 13.52
CA LEU A 135 -26.97 13.28 12.26
C LEU A 135 -25.85 12.28 12.56
N ILE A 136 -25.95 11.08 12.00
CA ILE A 136 -24.92 10.05 12.10
C ILE A 136 -24.15 10.05 10.78
N VAL A 137 -22.89 10.47 10.87
CA VAL A 137 -21.98 10.60 9.72
C VAL A 137 -20.83 9.61 9.88
N ILE A 138 -20.49 8.94 8.80
CA ILE A 138 -19.41 7.96 8.74
C ILE A 138 -18.39 8.40 7.70
N ARG A 139 -17.12 8.10 7.91
CA ARG A 139 -16.09 8.31 6.89
C ARG A 139 -15.86 7.00 6.13
N SER A 140 -16.24 6.97 4.85
CA SER A 140 -16.09 5.85 3.93
C SER A 140 -15.13 6.25 2.80
N HIS A 141 -14.08 5.46 2.56
CA HIS A 141 -13.06 5.69 1.51
C HIS A 141 -12.53 7.14 1.40
N GLY A 142 -12.42 7.85 2.53
CA GLY A 142 -11.90 9.23 2.58
C GLY A 142 -12.94 10.33 2.41
N SER A 143 -14.18 10.01 2.05
CA SER A 143 -15.33 10.92 2.04
C SER A 143 -16.21 10.73 3.29
N LEU A 144 -16.88 11.81 3.72
CA LEU A 144 -17.91 11.73 4.76
C LEU A 144 -19.26 11.42 4.11
N GLU A 145 -19.98 10.46 4.67
CA GLU A 145 -21.29 10.00 4.20
C GLU A 145 -22.32 10.09 5.34
N LEU A 146 -23.52 10.57 5.03
CA LEU A 146 -24.62 10.64 5.99
C LEU A 146 -25.36 9.30 6.01
N VAL A 147 -25.17 8.54 7.08
CA VAL A 147 -25.76 7.20 7.20
C VAL A 147 -27.17 7.29 7.76
N ASN A 148 -27.37 8.06 8.84
CA ASN A 148 -28.69 8.15 9.47
C ASN A 148 -29.01 9.55 9.99
N VAL A 149 -30.31 9.86 10.05
CA VAL A 149 -30.85 11.12 10.58
C VAL A 149 -31.96 10.77 11.56
N ILE A 150 -31.79 11.13 12.83
CA ILE A 150 -32.75 10.87 13.88
C ILE A 150 -33.46 12.18 14.22
N GLU A 151 -34.79 12.14 14.17
CA GLU A 151 -35.66 13.27 14.48
C GLU A 151 -35.90 13.40 15.99
N GLY A 152 -36.12 14.64 16.44
CA GLY A 152 -36.31 14.96 17.86
C GLY A 152 -37.65 14.50 18.42
N LYS A 153 -38.59 14.08 17.56
CA LYS A 153 -39.88 13.51 17.95
C LYS A 153 -39.80 12.04 18.37
N ASN A 154 -38.66 11.39 18.16
CA ASN A 154 -38.48 9.96 18.43
C ASN A 154 -38.38 9.67 19.93
N THR A 155 -38.86 8.49 20.34
CA THR A 155 -38.72 8.04 21.73
C THR A 155 -37.28 7.65 22.04
N PRO A 156 -36.81 7.72 23.31
CA PRO A 156 -35.42 7.33 23.65
C PRO A 156 -35.07 5.91 23.21
N SER A 157 -36.03 4.99 23.27
CA SER A 157 -35.88 3.61 22.80
C SER A 157 -35.67 3.54 21.28
N GLU A 158 -36.41 4.32 20.50
CA GLU A 158 -36.22 4.43 19.05
C GLU A 158 -34.86 5.06 18.70
N VAL A 159 -34.44 6.09 19.43
CA VAL A 159 -33.12 6.71 19.24
C VAL A 159 -32.02 5.68 19.49
N LEU A 160 -32.12 4.92 20.57
CA LEU A 160 -31.15 3.87 20.90
C LEU A 160 -31.12 2.77 19.83
N LEU A 161 -32.29 2.31 19.37
CA LEU A 161 -32.37 1.30 18.31
C LEU A 161 -31.73 1.80 17.00
N ASN A 162 -32.03 3.03 16.60
CA ASN A 162 -31.43 3.65 15.41
C ASN A 162 -29.91 3.77 15.54
N LEU A 163 -29.41 4.09 16.75
CA LEU A 163 -27.98 4.19 17.01
C LEU A 163 -27.30 2.82 16.92
N ILE A 164 -27.90 1.78 17.53
CA ILE A 164 -27.41 0.40 17.46
C ILE A 164 -27.36 -0.07 16.00
N GLN A 165 -28.45 0.12 15.26
CA GLN A 165 -28.51 -0.26 13.85
C GLN A 165 -27.46 0.47 13.00
N SER A 166 -27.26 1.78 13.25
CA SER A 166 -26.26 2.56 12.52
C SER A 166 -24.84 2.10 12.85
N HIS A 167 -24.58 1.71 14.11
CA HIS A 167 -23.30 1.15 14.54
C HIS A 167 -23.04 -0.24 13.95
N GLU A 168 -24.03 -1.13 13.94
CA GLU A 168 -23.89 -2.45 13.31
C GLU A 168 -23.62 -2.34 11.80
N SER A 169 -24.32 -1.41 11.13
CA SER A 169 -24.09 -1.13 9.71
C SER A 169 -22.67 -0.61 9.48
N PHE A 170 -22.14 0.23 10.38
CA PHE A 170 -20.76 0.70 10.34
C PHE A 170 -19.74 -0.43 10.49
N GLU A 171 -19.93 -1.30 11.48
CA GLU A 171 -19.05 -2.44 11.72
C GLU A 171 -19.03 -3.38 10.51
N GLN A 172 -20.20 -3.66 9.92
CA GLN A 172 -20.31 -4.46 8.70
C GLN A 172 -19.58 -3.82 7.53
N GLN A 173 -19.78 -2.51 7.31
CA GLN A 173 -19.09 -1.79 6.24
C GLN A 173 -17.57 -1.83 6.43
N ARG A 174 -17.08 -1.60 7.65
CA ARG A 174 -15.65 -1.66 7.97
C ARG A 174 -15.07 -3.06 7.72
N LEU A 175 -15.79 -4.11 8.10
CA LEU A 175 -15.35 -5.48 7.84
C LEU A 175 -15.32 -5.79 6.34
N CYS A 176 -16.32 -5.37 5.57
CA CYS A 176 -16.30 -5.53 4.12
C CYS A 176 -15.14 -4.79 3.45
N GLU A 177 -14.78 -3.60 3.92
CA GLU A 177 -13.60 -2.86 3.45
C GLU A 177 -12.31 -3.65 3.69
N VAL A 178 -12.12 -4.15 4.92
CA VAL A 178 -10.94 -4.95 5.30
C VAL A 178 -10.88 -6.27 4.52
N ASP A 179 -11.98 -6.99 4.43
CA ASP A 179 -12.05 -8.24 3.65
C ASP A 179 -11.77 -7.97 2.16
N GLY A 180 -12.27 -6.85 1.63
CA GLY A 180 -11.98 -6.39 0.28
C GLY A 180 -10.48 -6.14 0.05
N GLU A 181 -9.79 -5.53 1.01
CA GLU A 181 -8.34 -5.33 0.97
C GLU A 181 -7.59 -6.65 1.01
N ILE A 182 -7.93 -7.55 1.93
CA ILE A 182 -7.33 -8.89 2.06
C ILE A 182 -7.50 -9.69 0.75
N MET A 183 -8.66 -9.62 0.11
CA MET A 183 -8.92 -10.32 -1.15
C MET A 183 -8.09 -9.76 -2.31
N ARG A 184 -7.83 -8.45 -2.34
CA ARG A 184 -6.93 -7.83 -3.34
C ARG A 184 -5.49 -8.27 -3.11
N GLU A 185 -5.02 -8.22 -1.87
CA GLU A 185 -3.66 -8.65 -1.52
C GLU A 185 -3.43 -10.12 -1.88
N LYS A 186 -4.40 -11.01 -1.58
CA LYS A 186 -4.33 -12.42 -1.99
C LYS A 186 -4.24 -12.59 -3.51
N ARG A 187 -4.98 -11.78 -4.28
CA ARG A 187 -4.94 -11.83 -5.75
C ARG A 187 -3.59 -11.35 -6.29
N GLU A 188 -3.04 -10.29 -5.72
CA GLU A 188 -1.73 -9.76 -6.11
C GLU A 188 -0.61 -10.75 -5.76
N ASN A 189 -0.64 -11.33 -4.56
CA ASN A 189 0.32 -12.33 -4.13
C ASN A 189 0.28 -13.59 -4.98
N LEU A 190 -0.93 -14.08 -5.35
CA LEU A 190 -1.06 -15.24 -6.22
C LEU A 190 -0.48 -14.96 -7.61
N LYS A 191 -0.77 -13.79 -8.19
CA LYS A 191 -0.22 -13.39 -9.49
C LYS A 191 1.30 -13.32 -9.44
N LYS A 192 1.85 -12.74 -8.38
CA LYS A 192 3.30 -12.66 -8.18
C LYS A 192 3.95 -14.04 -8.07
N GLN A 193 3.36 -14.96 -7.30
CA GLN A 193 3.85 -16.34 -7.20
C GLN A 193 3.86 -17.04 -8.56
N GLN A 194 2.81 -16.87 -9.37
CA GLN A 194 2.75 -17.44 -10.71
C GLN A 194 3.80 -16.82 -11.64
N GLU A 195 4.05 -15.52 -11.54
CA GLU A 195 5.10 -14.83 -12.29
C GLU A 195 6.50 -15.34 -11.89
N ASP A 196 6.78 -15.51 -10.59
CA ASP A 196 8.06 -16.02 -10.07
C ASP A 196 8.31 -17.47 -10.51
N GLU A 197 7.30 -18.35 -10.42
CA GLU A 197 7.39 -19.74 -10.87
C GLU A 197 7.61 -19.84 -12.39
N TYR A 198 6.91 -19.00 -13.16
CA TYR A 198 7.07 -18.94 -14.60
C TYR A 198 8.48 -18.47 -15.00
N GLU A 199 9.01 -17.45 -14.33
CA GLU A 199 10.37 -16.97 -14.58
C GLU A 199 11.42 -18.05 -14.25
N GLN A 200 11.26 -18.77 -13.14
CA GLN A 200 12.16 -19.87 -12.78
C GLN A 200 12.13 -21.01 -13.81
N SER A 201 10.95 -21.39 -14.30
CA SER A 201 10.83 -22.39 -15.37
C SER A 201 11.52 -21.92 -16.65
N LEU A 202 11.31 -20.66 -17.03
CA LEU A 202 11.94 -20.09 -18.22
C LEU A 202 13.47 -20.07 -18.10
N GLN A 203 14.00 -19.71 -16.93
CA GLN A 203 15.44 -19.73 -16.69
C GLN A 203 16.02 -21.14 -16.71
N ALA A 204 15.30 -22.13 -16.16
CA ALA A 204 15.70 -23.53 -16.19
C ALA A 204 15.74 -24.10 -17.61
N ASP A 205 14.73 -23.79 -18.43
CA ASP A 205 14.66 -24.20 -19.84
C ASP A 205 15.81 -23.58 -20.65
N LEU A 206 16.08 -22.28 -20.46
CA LEU A 206 17.21 -21.59 -21.10
C LEU A 206 18.57 -22.13 -20.66
N ALA A 207 18.72 -22.54 -19.40
CA ALA A 207 19.96 -23.13 -18.90
C ALA A 207 20.18 -24.54 -19.45
N LYS A 208 19.11 -25.35 -19.52
CA LYS A 208 19.16 -26.70 -20.08
C LYS A 208 19.48 -26.68 -21.57
N GLU A 209 18.90 -25.74 -22.31
CA GLU A 209 19.19 -25.59 -23.74
C GLU A 209 20.64 -25.12 -23.97
N ARG A 210 21.15 -24.18 -23.15
CA ARG A 210 22.57 -23.79 -23.20
C ARG A 210 23.51 -24.95 -22.91
N ALA A 211 23.23 -25.75 -21.87
CA ALA A 211 24.02 -26.93 -21.55
C ALA A 211 24.03 -27.95 -22.70
N ARG A 212 22.88 -28.18 -23.34
CA ARG A 212 22.76 -29.07 -24.51
C ARG A 212 23.57 -28.55 -25.71
N GLN A 213 23.53 -27.24 -25.97
CA GLN A 213 24.31 -26.63 -27.05
C GLN A 213 25.81 -26.69 -26.78
N GLU A 214 26.25 -26.44 -25.54
CA GLU A 214 27.66 -26.57 -25.15
C GLU A 214 28.16 -28.02 -25.30
N GLU A 215 27.35 -29.00 -24.91
CA GLU A 215 27.68 -30.44 -25.09
C GLU A 215 27.74 -30.82 -26.58
N GLN A 216 26.79 -30.36 -27.40
CA GLN A 216 26.83 -30.55 -28.85
C GLN A 216 28.08 -29.92 -29.47
N ASN A 217 28.40 -28.68 -29.12
CA ASN A 217 29.59 -27.99 -29.61
C ASN A 217 30.88 -28.68 -29.16
N ALA A 218 30.94 -29.18 -27.93
CA ALA A 218 32.09 -29.93 -27.43
C ALA A 218 32.27 -31.25 -28.19
N ASN A 219 31.20 -32.01 -28.39
CA ASN A 219 31.23 -33.25 -29.18
C ASN A 219 31.58 -32.99 -30.65
N GLU A 220 31.06 -31.91 -31.25
CA GLU A 220 31.46 -31.49 -32.60
C GLU A 220 32.92 -31.09 -32.69
N GLN A 221 33.45 -30.41 -31.67
CA GLN A 221 34.84 -29.99 -31.65
C GLN A 221 35.79 -31.18 -31.41
N GLU A 222 35.40 -32.12 -30.55
CA GLU A 222 36.15 -33.36 -30.32
C GLU A 222 36.15 -34.26 -31.57
N SER A 223 35.00 -34.41 -32.23
CA SER A 223 34.92 -35.15 -33.50
C SER A 223 35.74 -34.47 -34.61
N LYS A 224 35.71 -33.14 -34.73
CA LYS A 224 36.57 -32.40 -35.68
C LYS A 224 38.07 -32.54 -35.34
N ALA A 225 38.45 -32.55 -34.06
CA ALA A 225 39.83 -32.71 -33.63
C ALA A 225 40.39 -34.14 -33.82
N ARG A 226 39.52 -35.16 -33.79
CA ARG A 226 39.88 -36.56 -34.10
C ARG A 226 40.12 -36.81 -35.59
N LEU A 227 39.69 -35.91 -36.47
CA LEU A 227 39.87 -36.04 -37.91
C LEU A 227 41.15 -35.31 -38.36
N PRO A 228 42.07 -35.97 -39.09
CA PRO A 228 43.24 -35.30 -39.63
C PRO A 228 42.85 -34.22 -40.66
N GLU A 229 43.60 -33.11 -40.69
CA GLU A 229 43.35 -31.97 -41.59
C GLU A 229 43.38 -32.40 -43.07
N GLU A 230 42.49 -31.82 -43.89
CA GLU A 230 42.48 -32.14 -45.32
C GLU A 230 43.71 -31.52 -46.02
N PRO A 231 44.50 -32.30 -46.77
CA PRO A 231 45.66 -31.79 -47.47
C PRO A 231 45.27 -30.80 -48.57
N SER A 232 46.01 -29.68 -48.64
CA SER A 232 45.83 -28.62 -49.63
C SER A 232 46.11 -29.11 -51.06
N ASP A 233 45.47 -28.50 -52.07
CA ASP A 233 45.60 -28.82 -53.51
C ASP A 233 47.04 -28.73 -54.05
N THR A 234 47.96 -28.14 -53.29
CA THR A 234 49.33 -27.84 -53.70
C THR A 234 50.37 -28.87 -53.22
N GLU A 235 49.99 -29.88 -52.43
CA GLU A 235 50.93 -30.90 -51.95
C GLU A 235 51.14 -32.03 -52.98
N LYS A 236 52.36 -32.55 -53.09
CA LYS A 236 52.70 -33.66 -53.99
C LYS A 236 52.19 -34.98 -53.41
N HIS A 237 51.76 -35.91 -54.26
CA HIS A 237 51.27 -37.26 -53.89
C HIS A 237 49.92 -37.27 -53.14
N ILE A 238 48.92 -36.58 -53.71
CA ILE A 238 47.53 -36.61 -53.25
C ILE A 238 46.68 -37.51 -54.15
N THR A 239 45.80 -38.29 -53.54
CA THR A 239 44.75 -39.07 -54.24
C THR A 239 43.38 -38.57 -53.79
N ARG A 240 42.43 -38.45 -54.72
CA ARG A 240 41.05 -38.05 -54.42
C ARG A 240 40.18 -39.30 -54.27
N LEU A 241 39.57 -39.48 -53.10
CA LEU A 241 38.64 -40.58 -52.86
C LEU A 241 37.22 -40.06 -52.91
N LYS A 242 36.39 -40.70 -53.73
CA LYS A 242 34.94 -40.48 -53.81
C LYS A 242 34.25 -41.61 -53.07
N ILE A 243 33.55 -41.29 -52.00
CA ILE A 243 32.83 -42.25 -51.17
C ILE A 243 31.34 -41.91 -51.26
N ARG A 244 30.52 -42.85 -51.69
CA ARG A 244 29.06 -42.69 -51.72
C ARG A 244 28.50 -43.05 -50.34
N LEU A 245 27.80 -42.12 -49.70
CA LEU A 245 27.15 -42.36 -48.41
C LEU A 245 25.76 -43.00 -48.60
N PRO A 246 25.28 -43.79 -47.62
CA PRO A 246 24.05 -44.57 -47.73
C PRO A 246 22.75 -43.75 -47.59
N ASN A 247 22.76 -42.55 -47.01
CA ASN A 247 21.55 -41.78 -46.68
C ASN A 247 21.12 -40.73 -47.74
N ASP A 248 21.46 -40.93 -49.03
CA ASP A 248 21.17 -39.98 -50.12
C ASP A 248 21.73 -38.54 -49.96
N GLU A 249 22.57 -38.28 -48.94
CA GLU A 249 23.25 -37.00 -48.70
C GLU A 249 24.40 -36.70 -49.70
N GLY A 250 24.59 -37.54 -50.71
CA GLY A 250 25.52 -37.32 -51.83
C GLY A 250 26.85 -38.05 -51.72
N ILE A 251 27.80 -37.63 -52.59
CA ILE A 251 29.13 -38.23 -52.73
C ILE A 251 30.13 -37.40 -51.92
N LEU A 252 30.76 -38.00 -50.91
CA LEU A 252 31.87 -37.40 -50.18
C LEU A 252 33.13 -37.50 -51.02
N MET A 253 33.64 -36.35 -51.46
CA MET A 253 34.92 -36.27 -52.15
C MET A 253 35.92 -35.60 -51.22
N ARG A 254 36.95 -36.34 -50.79
CA ARG A 254 38.01 -35.80 -49.94
C ARG A 254 39.38 -36.21 -50.48
N ARG A 255 40.37 -35.34 -50.30
CA ARG A 255 41.78 -35.57 -50.67
C ARG A 255 42.52 -36.30 -49.55
N PHE A 256 43.38 -37.23 -49.92
CA PHE A 256 44.22 -38.01 -48.99
C PHE A 256 45.66 -38.01 -49.47
N ARG A 257 46.61 -38.04 -48.53
CA ARG A 257 48.03 -38.23 -48.85
C ARG A 257 48.26 -39.70 -49.18
N ILE A 258 49.20 -39.99 -50.08
CA ILE A 258 49.53 -41.39 -50.46
C ILE A 258 50.00 -42.25 -49.27
N ASN A 259 50.54 -41.64 -48.21
CA ASN A 259 50.96 -42.34 -47.00
C ASN A 259 49.87 -42.47 -45.93
N ASP A 260 48.67 -41.92 -46.15
CA ASP A 260 47.57 -42.07 -45.19
C ASP A 260 47.07 -43.52 -45.20
N THR A 261 46.88 -44.10 -44.01
CA THR A 261 46.41 -45.48 -43.91
C THR A 261 44.91 -45.55 -44.20
N LEU A 262 44.45 -46.68 -44.75
CA LEU A 262 43.01 -46.92 -44.98
C LEU A 262 42.18 -46.82 -43.70
N GLN A 263 42.80 -46.96 -42.52
CA GLN A 263 42.17 -46.72 -41.22
C GLN A 263 41.73 -45.26 -41.06
N VAL A 264 42.49 -44.29 -41.56
CA VAL A 264 42.11 -42.86 -41.55
C VAL A 264 40.89 -42.64 -42.45
N CYS A 265 40.88 -43.24 -43.64
CA CYS A 265 39.72 -43.18 -44.54
C CYS A 265 38.47 -43.79 -43.91
N PHE A 266 38.61 -44.92 -43.22
CA PHE A 266 37.52 -45.60 -42.52
C PHE A 266 37.02 -44.80 -41.30
N LEU A 267 37.93 -44.19 -40.54
CA LEU A 267 37.59 -43.30 -39.43
C LEU A 267 36.79 -42.08 -39.91
N ILE A 268 37.17 -41.47 -41.03
CA ILE A 268 36.42 -40.37 -41.66
C ILE A 268 35.04 -40.81 -42.14
N TYR A 269 34.92 -42.03 -42.68
CA TYR A 269 33.64 -42.59 -43.09
C TYR A 269 32.71 -42.84 -41.90
N ILE A 270 33.21 -43.45 -40.82
CA ILE A 270 32.43 -43.70 -39.60
C ILE A 270 32.03 -42.39 -38.91
N CYS A 271 32.96 -41.47 -38.67
CA CYS A 271 32.67 -40.19 -38.00
C CYS A 271 31.66 -39.31 -38.75
N ARG A 272 31.39 -39.59 -40.04
CA ARG A 272 30.42 -38.85 -40.85
C ARG A 272 29.07 -39.58 -41.00
N ILE A 273 29.01 -40.85 -40.58
CA ILE A 273 27.79 -41.68 -40.52
C ILE A 273 27.14 -41.62 -39.14
N GLU A 274 27.86 -41.21 -38.09
CA GLU A 274 27.31 -40.95 -36.76
C GLU A 274 26.42 -39.68 -36.73
N VAL A 275 25.24 -39.79 -37.35
CA VAL A 275 24.05 -38.98 -37.02
C VAL A 275 22.84 -39.89 -36.73
N THR A 276 22.96 -41.22 -36.79
CA THR A 276 21.87 -42.11 -36.35
C THR A 276 22.20 -42.74 -34.99
N PRO A 277 21.33 -42.63 -33.99
CA PRO A 277 21.53 -43.26 -32.68
C PRO A 277 21.64 -44.78 -32.84
N VAL A 278 22.39 -45.38 -31.92
CA VAL A 278 22.99 -46.72 -31.93
C VAL A 278 21.98 -47.90 -31.90
N ASP A 279 20.71 -47.66 -32.18
CA ASP A 279 19.69 -48.71 -32.20
C ASP A 279 19.40 -49.14 -33.65
N GLU A 280 19.69 -50.41 -33.96
CA GLU A 280 19.52 -51.11 -35.25
C GLU A 280 20.71 -51.08 -36.22
N VAL A 281 21.83 -51.69 -35.80
CA VAL A 281 22.77 -52.30 -36.76
C VAL A 281 22.13 -53.60 -37.30
N ILE A 282 21.28 -53.48 -38.31
CA ILE A 282 20.94 -54.62 -39.16
C ILE A 282 22.14 -54.88 -40.06
N THR A 283 22.93 -55.89 -39.71
CA THR A 283 23.97 -56.46 -40.58
C THR A 283 23.31 -57.17 -41.78
N SER A 284 22.78 -56.42 -42.73
CA SER A 284 22.40 -56.98 -44.03
C SER A 284 22.33 -55.91 -45.10
N SER A 285 23.48 -55.45 -45.58
CA SER A 285 23.59 -55.05 -46.99
C SER A 285 25.07 -55.05 -47.38
N SER A 286 25.37 -55.68 -48.50
CA SER A 286 26.68 -55.68 -49.16
C SER A 286 27.07 -54.24 -49.53
N HIS A 287 27.91 -53.61 -48.71
CA HIS A 287 28.46 -52.27 -48.99
C HIS A 287 29.59 -52.40 -50.02
N ILE A 288 29.30 -52.02 -51.27
CA ILE A 288 30.32 -51.98 -52.32
C ILE A 288 31.00 -50.62 -52.27
N VAL A 289 32.26 -50.59 -51.81
CA VAL A 289 33.13 -49.42 -51.95
C VAL A 289 33.75 -49.48 -53.35
N GLU A 290 33.17 -48.77 -54.32
CA GLU A 290 33.83 -48.55 -55.60
C GLU A 290 34.92 -47.49 -55.45
N VAL A 291 36.17 -47.93 -55.30
CA VAL A 291 37.35 -47.05 -55.30
C VAL A 291 37.78 -46.84 -56.75
N ASN A 292 37.31 -45.76 -57.37
CA ASN A 292 37.85 -45.33 -58.67
C ASN A 292 39.11 -44.48 -58.43
N PHE A 293 40.27 -45.05 -58.76
CA PHE A 293 41.53 -44.30 -58.82
C PHE A 293 41.58 -43.51 -60.13
N ASP A 294 41.29 -42.20 -60.07
CA ASP A 294 41.71 -41.29 -61.14
C ASP A 294 43.19 -40.97 -60.95
N SER A 295 44.05 -41.82 -61.49
CA SER A 295 45.48 -41.53 -61.62
C SER A 295 45.68 -40.62 -62.83
N SER A 296 45.49 -39.32 -62.65
CA SER A 296 46.16 -38.34 -63.51
C SER A 296 47.64 -38.37 -63.16
N ILE A 297 48.37 -39.33 -63.72
CA ILE A 297 49.83 -39.31 -63.75
C ILE A 297 50.21 -38.12 -64.65
N ASN A 298 50.33 -36.94 -64.06
CA ASN A 298 51.13 -35.89 -64.66
C ASN A 298 52.59 -36.31 -64.49
N THR A 299 53.14 -36.84 -65.57
CA THR A 299 54.59 -36.89 -65.85
C THR A 299 55.25 -35.54 -65.61
#